data_AF-A0A968VUK6-F1
#
_entry.id   AF-A0A968VUK6-F1
#
_cell.length_a   1.000
_cell.length_b   1.000
_cell.length_c   1.000
_cell.angle_alpha   90.00
_cell.angle_beta   90.00
_cell.angle_gamma   90.00
#
_symmetry.space_group_name_H-M   'P 1'
#
loop_
_entity.id
_entity.type
_entity.pdbx_description
1 polymer ?
#
loop_
_entity_poly.entity_id
_entity_poly.type
_entity_poly.pdbx_seq_one_letter_code
_entity_poly.pdbx_strand_id
1 'polypeptide(L)' 'MSIKKIETGIPDLFILEPRVFRDTRGYFIETYNQKTMNEAGLNYNFVQDNESQSIYGTLRGLHFQKGEA' A
#
# COMPACT_ATOMS: atom_id res chain seq x y z
N MET A 1 15.50 2.85 4.00
CA MET A 1 14.41 3.52 4.75
C MET A 1 13.50 2.41 5.27
N SER A 2 12.99 2.49 6.50
CA SER A 2 12.17 1.42 7.06
C SER A 2 10.69 1.71 6.88
N ILE A 3 9.97 0.76 6.28
CA ILE A 3 8.51 0.67 6.37
C ILE A 3 8.18 -0.14 7.63
N LYS A 4 7.15 0.26 8.38
CA LYS A 4 6.69 -0.52 9.52
C LYS A 4 5.58 -1.46 9.05
N LYS A 5 5.81 -2.77 9.17
CA LYS A 5 4.85 -3.84 8.87
C LYS A 5 4.09 -4.21 10.15
N ILE A 6 2.76 -4.11 10.11
CA ILE A 6 1.88 -4.37 11.26
C ILE A 6 0.93 -5.50 10.87
N GLU A 7 0.89 -6.57 11.67
CA GLU A 7 -0.05 -7.67 11.52
C GLU A 7 -1.48 -7.24 11.89
N THR A 8 -2.46 -7.78 11.17
CA THR A 8 -3.88 -7.61 11.50
C THR A 8 -4.43 -8.90 12.11
N GLY A 9 -5.73 -8.90 12.46
CA GLY A 9 -6.42 -10.12 12.87
C GLY A 9 -6.70 -11.11 11.73
N ILE A 10 -6.41 -10.74 10.48
CA ILE A 10 -6.58 -11.59 9.30
C ILE A 10 -5.19 -12.05 8.84
N PRO A 11 -4.95 -13.37 8.72
CA PRO A 11 -3.69 -13.90 8.21
C PRO A 11 -3.33 -13.27 6.86
N ASP A 12 -2.04 -12.94 6.70
CA ASP A 12 -1.46 -12.37 5.47
C ASP A 12 -1.97 -10.97 5.06
N LEU A 13 -2.82 -10.35 5.88
CA LEU A 13 -3.21 -8.95 5.72
C LEU A 13 -2.37 -8.07 6.65
N PHE A 14 -1.65 -7.13 6.05
CA PHE A 14 -0.74 -6.23 6.76
C PHE A 14 -1.13 -4.76 6.57
N ILE A 15 -0.95 -3.96 7.62
CA ILE A 15 -0.92 -2.50 7.51
C ILE A 15 0.55 -2.10 7.33
N LEU A 16 0.83 -1.34 6.28
CA LEU A 16 2.15 -0.79 6.00
C LEU A 16 2.15 0.70 6.32
N GLU A 17 2.95 1.10 7.31
CA GLU A 17 3.11 2.50 7.71
C GLU A 17 4.42 3.06 7.12
N PRO A 18 4.34 3.89 6.06
CA PRO A 18 5.51 4.53 5.46
C PRO A 18 6.00 5.71 6.29
N ARG A 19 7.29 6.02 6.16
CA ARG A 19 7.87 7.23 6.75
C ARG A 19 7.43 8.46 5.96
N VAL A 20 6.84 9.43 6.65
CA VAL A 20 6.47 10.74 6.09
C VAL A 20 7.58 11.74 6.41
N PHE A 21 8.17 12.33 5.38
CA PHE A 21 9.11 13.45 5.50
C PHE A 21 8.31 14.76 5.39
N ARG A 22 8.44 15.65 6.37
CA ARG A 22 7.71 16.93 6.39
C ARG A 22 8.68 18.09 6.41
N ASP A 23 8.35 19.14 5.67
CA ASP A 23 9.04 20.42 5.71
C ASP A 23 8.08 21.56 5.37
N THR A 24 8.61 22.78 5.22
CA THR A 24 7.82 24.00 4.95
C THR A 24 7.09 23.98 3.61
N ARG A 25 7.40 23.07 2.68
CA ARG A 25 6.75 22.92 1.37
C ARG A 25 5.55 21.96 1.44
N GLY A 26 5.50 21.10 2.45
CA GLY A 26 4.49 20.06 2.60
C GLY A 26 5.07 18.75 3.12
N TYR A 27 4.80 17.66 2.40
CA TYR A 27 5.31 16.34 2.75
C TYR A 27 5.80 15.56 1.53
N PHE A 28 6.73 14.64 1.77
CA PHE A 28 7.21 13.66 0.83
C PHE A 28 7.09 12.27 1.44
N ILE A 29 6.72 11.29 0.63
CA ILE A 29 6.50 9.91 1.04
C ILE A 29 6.87 8.96 -0.09
N GLU A 30 7.60 7.91 0.25
CA GLU A 30 7.73 6.73 -0.61
C GLU A 30 6.66 5.72 -0.19
N THR A 31 5.56 5.64 -0.94
CA THR A 31 4.48 4.68 -0.68
C THR A 31 4.85 3.26 -1.11
N TYR A 32 5.78 3.14 -2.07
CA TYR A 32 6.33 1.87 -2.53
C TYR A 32 7.83 2.00 -2.81
N ASN A 33 8.59 0.98 -2.38
CA ASN A 33 10.00 0.79 -2.73
C ASN A 33 10.29 -0.71 -2.76
N GLN A 34 10.63 -1.26 -3.94
CA GLN A 34 10.82 -2.71 -4.11
C GLN A 34 11.80 -3.30 -3.11
N LYS A 35 12.94 -2.63 -2.88
CA LYS A 35 13.96 -3.11 -1.96
C LYS A 35 13.42 -3.18 -0.53
N THR A 36 12.75 -2.11 -0.08
CA THR A 36 12.15 -2.06 1.26
C THR A 36 11.02 -3.09 1.44
N MET A 37 10.21 -3.35 0.41
CA MET A 37 9.17 -4.39 0.48
C MET A 37 9.79 -5.79 0.56
N ASN A 38 10.80 -6.07 -0.26
CA ASN A 38 11.52 -7.34 -0.23
C ASN A 38 12.20 -7.59 1.13
N GLU A 39 12.83 -6.55 1.71
CA GLU A 39 13.42 -6.60 3.06
C GLU A 39 12.37 -6.87 4.16
N ALA A 40 11.10 -6.47 3.93
CA ALA A 40 9.96 -6.76 4.81
C ALA A 40 9.28 -8.12 4.53
N GLY A 41 9.84 -8.93 3.62
CA GLY A 41 9.29 -10.22 3.20
C GLY A 41 8.09 -10.12 2.26
N LEU A 42 7.87 -8.97 1.63
CA LEU A 42 6.75 -8.66 0.74
C LEU A 42 7.22 -8.66 -0.72
N ASN A 43 7.51 -9.87 -1.24
CA ASN A 43 8.08 -10.07 -2.56
C ASN A 43 6.98 -10.13 -3.63
N TYR A 44 6.53 -8.96 -4.08
CA TYR A 44 5.49 -8.84 -5.11
C TYR A 44 6.03 -8.22 -6.40
N ASN A 45 5.48 -8.65 -7.53
CA ASN A 45 5.68 -8.04 -8.84
C ASN A 45 4.37 -7.39 -9.29
N PHE A 46 4.17 -6.13 -8.92
CA PHE A 46 2.98 -5.37 -9.31
C PHE A 46 3.02 -5.09 -10.82
N VAL A 47 1.92 -5.39 -11.54
CA VAL A 47 1.83 -5.25 -13.01
C VAL A 47 0.88 -4.14 -13.47
N GLN A 48 0.13 -3.55 -12.55
CA GLN A 48 -0.84 -2.50 -12.85
C GLN A 48 -1.04 -1.61 -11.64
N ASP A 49 -1.12 -0.31 -11.90
CA ASP A 49 -1.52 0.70 -10.94
C ASP A 49 -2.86 1.30 -11.37
N ASN A 50 -3.72 1.60 -10.39
CA ASN A 50 -4.99 2.27 -10.60
C ASN A 50 -5.11 3.43 -9.60
N GLU A 51 -5.62 4.57 -10.05
CA GLU A 51 -5.96 5.71 -9.20
C GLU A 51 -7.45 6.01 -9.35
N SER A 52 -8.14 6.27 -8.24
CA SER A 52 -9.54 6.68 -8.29
C SER A 52 -9.81 7.80 -7.30
N GLN A 53 -10.62 8.76 -7.72
CA GLN A 53 -11.19 9.78 -6.86
C GLN A 53 -12.64 9.39 -6.53
N SER A 54 -13.06 9.62 -5.28
CA SER A 54 -14.43 9.35 -4.84
C SER A 54 -14.97 10.56 -4.10
N ILE A 55 -16.28 10.77 -4.19
CA ILE A 55 -17.00 11.82 -3.44
C ILE A 55 -17.69 11.23 -2.21
N TYR A 56 -18.11 12.08 -1.30
CA TYR A 56 -18.84 11.69 -0.09
C TYR A 56 -20.03 10.77 -0.42
N GLY A 57 -20.17 9.66 0.32
CA GLY A 57 -21.22 8.65 0.13
C GLY A 57 -20.92 7.57 -0.91
N THR A 58 -19.79 7.63 -1.61
CA THR A 58 -19.41 6.57 -2.56
C THR A 58 -19.05 5.26 -1.84
N LEU A 59 -19.63 4.14 -2.26
CA LEU A 59 -19.24 2.80 -1.85
C LEU A 59 -18.66 2.03 -3.05
N ARG A 60 -17.47 1.45 -2.88
CA ARG A 60 -16.79 0.59 -3.88
C ARG A 60 -16.42 -0.73 -3.21
N GLY A 61 -16.89 -1.86 -3.74
CA GLY A 61 -16.59 -3.17 -3.19
C GLY A 61 -17.84 -4.04 -2.95
N LEU A 62 -17.68 -5.26 -2.42
CA LEU A 62 -16.40 -5.98 -2.21
C LEU A 62 -15.97 -6.64 -3.53
N HIS A 63 -14.80 -6.25 -4.06
CA HIS A 63 -14.31 -6.72 -5.36
C HIS A 63 -13.17 -7.72 -5.19
N PHE A 64 -13.15 -8.74 -6.05
CA PHE A 64 -12.02 -9.66 -6.25
C PHE A 64 -12.07 -10.19 -7.68
N GLN A 65 -10.96 -10.73 -8.18
CA GLN A 65 -10.93 -11.49 -9.42
C GLN A 65 -10.63 -12.95 -9.10
N LYS A 66 -11.29 -13.87 -9.81
CA LYS A 66 -10.92 -15.29 -9.83
C LYS A 66 -10.14 -15.58 -11.11
N GLY A 67 -9.23 -16.56 -11.06
CA GLY A 67 -8.43 -16.96 -12.21
C GLY A 67 -7.13 -16.17 -12.32
N GLU A 68 -6.52 -16.21 -13.50
CA GLU A 68 -5.25 -15.52 -13.78
C GLU A 68 -5.48 -14.05 -14.15
N ALA A 69 -4.49 -13.22 -13.80
CA ALA A 69 -4.43 -11.81 -14.17
C ALA A 69 -3.92 -11.64 -15.61
#